data_AF-A0ABD6VID5-F1
#
_entry.id   AF-A0ABD6VID5-F1
#
_cell.length_a   1.000
_cell.length_b   1.000
_cell.length_c   1.000
_cell.angle_alpha   90.00
_cell.angle_beta   90.00
_cell.angle_gamma   90.00
#
_symmetry.space_group_name_H-M   'P 1'
#
loop_
_entity.id
_entity.type
_entity.pdbx_description
1 polymer ?
#
loop_
_entity_poly.entity_id
_entity_poly.type
_entity_poly.pdbx_seq_one_letter_code
_entity_poly.pdbx_strand_id
1 'polypeptide(L)' 'MAFDISHRFQHDRTVRCMVGGSWDYAEFLASITKLNDPEHHNMLDWYGDDVDSAFFDHTRVNYRLYGMKV' A
#
# COMPACT_ATOMS: atom_id res chain seq x y z
N MET A 1 -0.24 -20.71 -12.90
CA MET A 1 -0.31 -19.55 -13.82
C MET A 1 0.29 -18.36 -13.09
N ALA A 2 1.43 -17.86 -13.54
CA ALA A 2 1.95 -16.58 -13.07
C ALA A 2 1.25 -15.49 -13.89
N PHE A 3 0.51 -14.61 -13.24
CA PHE A 3 -0.13 -13.47 -13.90
C PHE A 3 0.96 -12.42 -14.14
N ASP A 4 1.39 -12.29 -15.39
CA ASP A 4 2.31 -11.24 -15.83
C ASP A 4 1.51 -9.96 -16.10
N ILE A 5 1.61 -9.00 -15.18
CA ILE A 5 0.97 -7.68 -15.22
C ILE A 5 1.97 -6.57 -15.57
N SER A 6 3.18 -6.92 -16.02
CA SER A 6 4.24 -5.97 -16.40
C SER A 6 3.77 -4.96 -17.46
N HIS A 7 2.75 -5.30 -18.24
CA HIS A 7 2.21 -4.45 -19.29
C HIS A 7 1.43 -3.22 -18.80
N ARG A 8 1.05 -3.15 -17.52
CA ARG A 8 0.41 -1.93 -17.00
C ARG A 8 1.40 -0.79 -16.80
N PHE A 9 2.70 -1.02 -16.73
CA PHE A 9 3.70 -0.04 -16.28
C PHE A 9 4.24 0.92 -17.37
N GLN A 10 3.73 0.86 -18.62
CA GLN A 10 4.32 1.63 -19.72
C GLN A 10 3.76 3.04 -19.96
N HIS A 11 2.86 3.56 -19.14
CA HIS A 11 2.33 4.91 -19.34
C HIS A 11 2.53 5.80 -18.10
N ASP A 12 3.47 6.73 -18.26
CA ASP A 12 3.79 7.90 -17.44
C ASP A 12 4.48 7.66 -16.07
N ARG A 13 5.75 8.09 -15.97
CA ARG A 13 6.64 7.92 -14.81
C ARG A 13 6.40 8.91 -13.68
N THR A 14 5.27 9.63 -13.66
CA THR A 14 5.06 10.72 -12.70
C THR A 14 3.82 10.59 -11.82
N VAL A 15 2.89 9.65 -12.06
CA VAL A 15 1.65 9.54 -11.25
C VAL A 15 1.16 8.10 -11.14
N ARG A 16 1.83 7.26 -10.34
CA ARG A 16 1.29 5.92 -10.06
C ARG A 16 1.42 5.41 -8.63
N CYS A 17 1.47 6.33 -7.69
CA CYS A 17 1.44 6.01 -6.27
C CYS A 17 0.06 6.39 -5.69
N MET A 18 -1.00 5.79 -6.22
CA MET A 18 -2.31 5.85 -5.57
C MET A 18 -2.70 4.43 -5.21
N VAL A 19 -2.63 4.10 -3.92
CA VAL A 19 -3.27 2.89 -3.40
C VAL A 19 -4.77 3.16 -3.33
N GLY A 20 -5.43 3.07 -4.48
CA GLY A 20 -6.86 3.32 -4.67
C GLY A 20 -7.69 2.04 -4.60
N GLY A 21 -8.40 1.83 -3.50
CA GLY A 21 -9.30 0.68 -3.36
C GLY A 21 -8.58 -0.66 -3.20
N SER A 22 -9.34 -1.75 -3.31
CA SER A 22 -8.87 -3.09 -2.93
C SER A 22 -7.79 -3.65 -3.86
N TRP A 23 -7.85 -3.33 -5.15
CA TRP A 23 -6.91 -3.85 -6.14
C TRP A 23 -5.51 -3.25 -5.97
N ASP A 24 -5.43 -1.92 -5.90
CA ASP A 24 -4.16 -1.22 -5.75
C ASP A 24 -3.54 -1.48 -4.37
N TYR A 25 -4.35 -1.76 -3.34
CA TYR A 25 -3.86 -2.22 -2.03
C TYR A 25 -3.20 -3.59 -2.12
N ALA A 26 -3.77 -4.52 -2.89
CA ALA A 26 -3.15 -5.82 -3.10
C ALA A 26 -1.82 -5.72 -3.88
N GLU A 27 -1.75 -4.83 -4.87
CA GLU A 27 -0.50 -4.55 -5.61
C GLU A 27 0.56 -3.94 -4.68
N PHE A 28 0.20 -2.94 -3.88
CA PHE A 28 1.06 -2.36 -2.86
C PHE A 28 1.62 -3.41 -1.89
N LEU A 29 0.74 -4.25 -1.31
CA LEU A 29 1.16 -5.32 -0.40
C LEU A 29 2.14 -6.30 -1.08
N ALA A 30 1.89 -6.65 -2.35
CA ALA A 30 2.76 -7.54 -3.10
C ALA A 30 4.16 -6.96 -3.31
N SER A 31 4.26 -5.65 -3.60
CA SER A 31 5.54 -4.97 -3.83
C SER A 31 6.34 -4.73 -2.54
N ILE A 32 5.70 -4.34 -1.42
CA ILE A 32 6.41 -4.14 -0.15
C ILE A 32 6.86 -5.46 0.50
N THR A 33 6.20 -6.58 0.21
CA THR A 33 6.56 -7.89 0.80
C THR A 33 7.72 -8.55 0.03
N LYS A 34 7.98 -8.15 -1.22
CA LYS A 34 9.02 -8.72 -2.08
C LYS A 34 10.20 -7.75 -2.19
N LEU A 35 11.29 -8.05 -1.49
CA LEU A 35 12.48 -7.19 -1.46
C LEU A 35 13.11 -6.94 -2.86
N ASN A 36 12.97 -7.90 -3.78
CA ASN A 36 13.51 -7.80 -5.15
C ASN A 36 12.53 -7.19 -6.16
N ASP A 37 11.36 -6.71 -5.71
CA ASP A 37 10.41 -6.05 -6.59
C ASP A 37 10.96 -4.68 -7.01
N PRO A 38 10.93 -4.34 -8.32
CA PRO A 38 11.45 -3.05 -8.79
C PRO A 38 10.70 -1.85 -8.20
N GLU A 39 9.44 -2.02 -7.79
CA GLU A 39 8.63 -0.97 -7.17
C GLU A 39 8.74 -0.95 -5.63
N HIS A 40 9.46 -1.88 -5.02
CA HIS A 40 9.56 -2.00 -3.55
C HIS A 40 9.93 -0.68 -2.88
N HIS A 41 11.01 -0.04 -3.34
CA HIS A 41 11.50 1.21 -2.77
C HIS A 41 10.55 2.39 -3.04
N ASN A 42 9.95 2.44 -4.24
CA ASN A 42 8.98 3.49 -4.59
C ASN A 42 7.71 3.38 -3.72
N MET A 43 7.25 2.17 -3.44
CA MET A 43 6.07 1.92 -2.62
C MET A 43 6.31 2.24 -1.14
N LEU A 44 7.50 1.94 -0.61
CA LEU A 44 7.89 2.35 0.75
C LEU A 44 8.04 3.87 0.85
N ASP A 45 8.70 4.51 -0.12
CA ASP A 45 8.84 5.98 -0.17
C ASP A 45 7.48 6.68 -0.23
N TRP A 46 6.55 6.14 -1.02
CA TRP A 46 5.19 6.64 -1.07
C TRP A 46 4.44 6.50 0.26
N TYR A 47 4.53 5.34 0.92
CA TYR A 47 3.86 5.12 2.20
C TYR A 47 4.44 6.04 3.29
N GLY A 48 5.74 6.30 3.23
CA GLY A 48 6.44 7.26 4.08
C GLY A 48 6.82 6.74 5.46
N ASP A 49 6.73 5.43 5.71
CA ASP A 49 7.11 4.79 6.97
C ASP A 49 7.33 3.26 6.78
N ASP A 50 7.70 2.57 7.85
CA ASP A 50 7.66 1.12 7.91
C ASP A 50 6.21 0.61 7.84
N VAL A 51 5.96 -0.37 6.98
CA VAL A 51 4.63 -0.95 6.80
C VAL A 51 4.50 -2.26 7.57
N ASP A 52 3.68 -2.28 8.62
CA ASP A 52 3.14 -3.52 9.17
C ASP A 52 1.68 -3.70 8.71
N SER A 53 1.51 -4.48 7.65
CA SER A 53 0.19 -4.73 7.06
C SER A 53 -0.74 -5.58 7.93
N ALA A 54 -0.21 -6.24 8.97
CA ALA A 54 -0.99 -7.04 9.91
C ALA A 54 -1.33 -6.27 11.19
N PHE A 55 -0.70 -5.11 11.43
CA PHE A 55 -0.92 -4.32 12.63
C PHE A 55 -2.26 -3.59 12.60
N PHE A 56 -3.09 -3.84 13.62
CA PHE A 56 -4.30 -3.06 13.88
C PHE A 56 -4.51 -2.86 15.38
N ASP A 57 -4.39 -1.60 15.85
CA ASP A 57 -4.64 -1.21 17.24
C ASP A 57 -6.09 -0.75 17.44
N HIS A 58 -6.95 -1.71 17.82
CA HIS A 58 -8.35 -1.42 18.09
C HIS A 58 -8.56 -0.46 19.29
N THR A 59 -7.66 -0.46 20.28
CA THR A 59 -7.80 0.41 21.47
C THR A 59 -7.57 1.86 21.09
N ARG A 60 -6.51 2.14 20.33
CA ARG A 60 -6.21 3.48 19.80
C ARG A 60 -7.31 3.99 18.86
N VAL A 61 -7.83 3.13 17.98
CA VAL A 61 -8.93 3.48 17.08
C VAL A 61 -10.19 3.83 17.88
N ASN A 62 -10.59 2.98 18.84
CA ASN A 62 -11.77 3.24 19.67
C ASN A 62 -11.65 4.54 20.46
N TYR A 63 -10.48 4.81 21.06
CA TYR A 63 -10.25 6.07 21.78
C TYR A 63 -10.49 7.30 20.89
N ARG A 64 -10.00 7.29 19.64
CA ARG A 64 -10.23 8.36 18.66
C ARG A 64 -11.71 8.48 18.27
N LEU A 65 -12.38 7.36 18.01
CA LEU A 65 -13.79 7.35 17.63
C LEU A 65 -14.71 7.84 18.75
N TYR A 66 -14.42 7.49 20.01
CA TYR A 66 -15.17 8.01 21.15
C TYR A 66 -15.05 9.53 21.28
N GLY A 67 -13.89 10.11 20.98
CA GLY A 67 -13.70 11.56 20.94
C GLY A 67 -14.41 12.26 19.77
N MET A 68 -14.84 11.52 18.75
CA MET A 68 -15.59 12.03 17.59
C MET A 68 -17.09 11.84 17.71
N LYS A 69 -17.55 11.08 18.71
CA LYS A 69 -18.96 10.81 18.96
C LYS A 69 -19.59 12.06 19.56
N VAL A 70 -20.26 12.85 18.72
CA VAL A 70 -21.14 13.97 19.10
C VAL A 70 -22.46 13.44 19.62
#